data_AF-A0A0A9U678-F1
#
_entry.id   AF-A0A0A9U678-F1
#
_cell.length_a   1.000
_cell.length_b   1.000
_cell.length_c   1.000
_cell.angle_alpha   90.00
_cell.angle_beta   90.00
_cell.angle_gamma   90.00
#
_symmetry.space_group_name_H-M   'P 1'
#
loop_
_entity.id
_entity.type
_entity.pdbx_description
1 polymer ?
#
loop_
_entity_poly.entity_id
_entity_poly.type
_entity_poly.pdbx_seq_one_letter_code
_entity_poly.pdbx_strand_id
1 'polypeptide(L)'
;MRRMDDPMVSCYDSGHLLDTSSLCEGLQRRLHNEGIGVTPHSVDALNRGLDEFLRRLIKPCMDLSRVRSSSRRISKISEKFAGRMNGLQQPNQGHCATLQDITVAVQSDPHLLGANWPTQIEKIQTMSLGGE
;
A
#
# COMPACT_ATOMS: atom_id res chain seq x y z
N MET A 1 15.35 -3.05 30.21
CA MET A 1 16.26 -2.23 29.38
C MET A 1 16.61 -3.04 28.15
N ARG A 2 16.04 -2.76 26.97
CA ARG A 2 16.45 -3.46 25.73
C ARG A 2 17.88 -3.01 25.38
N ARG A 3 18.75 -3.95 24.99
CA ARG A 3 20.12 -3.64 24.56
C ARG A 3 20.06 -2.82 23.27
N MET A 4 20.96 -1.85 23.10
CA MET A 4 21.00 -0.99 21.90
C MET A 4 21.23 -1.80 20.61
N ASP A 5 21.77 -3.01 20.75
CA ASP A 5 22.07 -3.97 19.68
C ASP A 5 20.87 -4.86 19.25
N ASP A 6 19.70 -4.73 19.89
CA ASP A 6 18.52 -5.53 19.51
C ASP A 6 18.00 -5.07 18.13
N PRO A 7 17.90 -5.93 17.11
CA PRO A 7 17.45 -5.51 15.78
C PRO A 7 16.06 -4.88 15.88
N MET A 8 15.95 -3.65 15.36
CA MET A 8 14.67 -2.96 15.27
C MET A 8 13.71 -3.80 14.43
N VAL A 9 12.52 -4.09 14.98
CA VAL A 9 11.45 -4.77 14.24
C VAL A 9 11.13 -3.97 12.98
N SER A 10 11.20 -4.62 11.83
CA SER A 10 10.83 -4.02 10.55
C SER A 10 9.33 -4.17 10.32
N CYS A 11 8.70 -3.15 9.75
CA CYS A 11 7.30 -3.24 9.30
C CYS A 11 7.13 -4.26 8.15
N TYR A 12 8.22 -4.64 7.48
CA TYR A 12 8.23 -5.68 6.45
C TYR A 12 7.95 -7.06 7.05
N ASP A 13 8.58 -7.40 8.18
CA ASP A 13 8.44 -8.72 8.80
C ASP A 13 7.14 -8.84 9.60
N SER A 14 6.69 -7.74 10.21
CA SER A 14 5.47 -7.73 11.02
C SER A 14 4.18 -7.57 10.19
N GLY A 15 4.27 -7.06 8.96
CA GLY A 15 3.11 -6.70 8.15
C GLY A 15 2.30 -5.52 8.70
N HIS A 16 2.80 -4.84 9.73
CA HIS A 16 2.12 -3.74 10.41
C HIS A 16 3.04 -2.51 10.49
N LEU A 17 2.44 -1.33 10.41
CA LEU A 17 3.16 -0.09 10.72
C LEU A 17 3.60 -0.11 12.19
N LEU A 18 4.78 0.44 12.44
CA LEU A 18 5.31 0.54 13.79
C LEU A 18 4.46 1.51 14.62
N ASP A 19 4.29 1.19 15.90
CA ASP A 19 3.73 2.16 16.83
C ASP A 19 4.70 3.34 17.02
N THR A 20 4.16 4.47 17.49
CA THR A 20 4.94 5.72 17.62
C THR A 20 6.14 5.58 18.56
N SER A 21 6.03 4.77 19.61
CA SER A 21 7.12 4.56 20.57
C SER A 21 8.24 3.73 19.96
N SER A 22 7.91 2.59 19.31
CA SER A 22 8.88 1.74 18.61
C SER A 22 9.60 2.47 17.47
N LEU A 23 8.87 3.32 16.74
CA LEU A 23 9.47 4.17 15.71
C LEU A 23 10.42 5.20 16.31
N CYS A 24 10.02 5.87 17.41
CA CYS A 24 10.85 6.84 18.11
C CYS A 24 12.15 6.21 18.63
N GLU A 25 12.06 5.08 19.34
CA GLU A 25 13.23 4.34 19.82
C GLU A 25 14.14 3.87 18.67
N GLY A 26 13.54 3.41 17.57
CA GLY A 26 14.26 2.99 16.37
C GLY A 26 15.05 4.12 15.72
N LEU A 27 14.41 5.29 15.55
CA LEU A 27 15.05 6.47 14.99
C LEU A 27 16.14 7.03 15.91
N GLN A 28 15.89 7.10 17.22
CA GLN A 28 16.89 7.54 18.20
C GLN A 28 18.16 6.69 18.12
N ARG A 29 18.03 5.37 18.01
CA ARG A 29 19.18 4.46 17.89
C ARG A 29 19.92 4.62 16.57
N ARG A 30 19.21 4.72 15.45
CA ARG A 30 19.82 4.87 14.12
C ARG A 30 20.58 6.18 13.97
N LEU A 31 20.02 7.26 14.52
CA LEU A 31 20.54 8.61 14.39
C LEU A 31 21.46 9.03 15.55
N HIS A 32 21.66 8.16 16.54
CA HIS A 32 22.50 8.42 17.71
C HIS A 32 23.93 8.80 17.31
N ASN A 33 24.53 8.01 16.42
CA ASN A 33 25.90 8.22 15.95
C ASN A 33 26.03 9.43 15.00
N GLU A 34 24.92 9.89 14.44
CA GLU A 34 24.84 11.09 13.61
C GLU A 34 24.65 12.36 14.45
N GLY A 35 24.46 12.23 15.77
CA GLY A 35 24.23 13.35 16.69
C GLY A 35 22.86 14.02 16.50
N ILE A 36 21.95 13.39 15.74
CA ILE A 36 20.64 13.95 15.44
C ILE A 36 19.66 13.53 16.54
N GLY A 37 19.21 14.52 17.31
CA GLY A 37 18.17 14.33 18.32
C GLY A 37 16.80 14.07 17.68
N VAL A 38 16.15 12.97 18.06
CA VAL A 38 14.78 12.67 17.62
C VAL A 38 13.80 13.15 18.68
N THR A 39 12.91 14.05 18.27
CA THR A 39 11.84 14.58 19.13
C THR A 39 10.52 13.85 18.85
N PRO A 40 9.60 13.78 19.82
CA PRO A 40 8.26 13.24 19.58
C PRO A 40 7.54 13.95 18.43
N HIS A 41 7.75 15.26 18.27
CA HIS A 41 7.14 16.04 17.19
C HIS A 41 7.68 15.64 15.80
N SER A 42 8.99 15.35 15.68
CA SER A 42 9.54 14.84 14.42
C SER A 42 8.99 13.46 14.03
N VAL A 43 8.72 12.61 15.01
CA VAL A 43 8.09 11.28 14.77
C VAL A 43 6.64 11.44 14.34
N ASP A 44 5.88 12.36 14.97
CA ASP A 44 4.50 12.68 14.56
C ASP A 44 4.44 13.23 13.12
N ALA A 45 5.33 14.16 12.78
CA ALA A 45 5.43 14.71 11.42
C ALA A 45 5.72 13.62 10.38
N LEU A 46 6.63 12.69 10.70
CA LEU A 46 6.94 11.54 9.85
C LEU A 46 5.73 10.62 9.69
N ASN A 47 5.03 10.29 10.78
CA ASN A 47 3.83 9.46 10.74
C ASN A 47 2.72 10.07 9.90
N ARG A 48 2.48 11.39 10.02
CA ARG A 48 1.52 12.11 9.16
C ARG A 48 1.93 12.08 7.70
N GLY A 49 3.21 12.27 7.40
CA GLY A 49 3.73 12.20 6.04
C GLY A 49 3.58 10.81 5.43
N LEU A 50 3.86 9.76 6.22
CA LEU A 50 3.67 8.36 5.80
C LEU A 50 2.19 8.04 5.58
N ASP A 51 1.31 8.47 6.47
CA ASP A 51 -0.14 8.28 6.36
C ASP A 51 -0.70 8.93 5.08
N GLU A 52 -0.30 10.18 4.81
CA GLU A 52 -0.67 10.88 3.58
C GLU A 52 -0.10 10.19 2.33
N PHE A 53 1.16 9.76 2.39
CA PHE A 53 1.80 9.01 1.30
C PHE A 53 1.05 7.72 0.98
N LEU A 54 0.72 6.91 1.99
CA LEU A 54 0.00 5.65 1.82
C LEU A 54 -1.42 5.89 1.31
N ARG A 55 -2.14 6.91 1.81
CA ARG A 55 -3.47 7.27 1.29
C ARG A 55 -3.42 7.65 -0.19
N ARG A 56 -2.43 8.47 -0.56
CA ARG A 56 -2.23 8.90 -1.95
C ARG A 56 -1.89 7.73 -2.87
N LEU A 57 -1.13 6.75 -2.39
CA LEU A 57 -0.77 5.55 -3.17
C LEU A 57 -1.95 4.56 -3.30
N ILE A 58 -2.71 4.33 -2.22
CA ILE A 58 -3.78 3.33 -2.17
C ILE A 58 -5.02 3.80 -2.93
N LYS A 59 -5.36 5.09 -2.86
CA LYS A 59 -6.60 5.62 -3.42
C LYS A 59 -6.78 5.33 -4.93
N PRO A 60 -5.80 5.59 -5.81
CA PRO A 60 -5.90 5.22 -7.22
C PRO A 60 -6.12 3.72 -7.46
N CYS A 61 -5.49 2.86 -6.66
CA CYS A 61 -5.64 1.40 -6.75
C CYS A 61 -7.08 0.97 -6.44
N MET A 62 -7.70 1.60 -5.43
CA MET A 62 -9.10 1.34 -5.06
C MET A 62 -10.08 1.88 -6.11
N ASP A 63 -9.78 3.04 -6.70
CA ASP A 63 -10.57 3.60 -7.81
C ASP A 63 -10.54 2.67 -9.03
N LEU A 64 -9.38 2.14 -9.40
CA LEU A 64 -9.22 1.15 -10.48
C LEU A 64 -9.98 -0.14 -10.20
N SER A 65 -9.89 -0.68 -8.97
CA SER A 65 -10.63 -1.88 -8.58
C SER A 65 -12.16 -1.68 -8.67
N ARG A 66 -12.65 -0.49 -8.28
CA ARG A 66 -14.07 -0.12 -8.40
C ARG A 66 -14.54 -0.01 -9.86
N VAL A 67 -13.70 0.53 -10.74
CA VAL A 67 -14.02 0.60 -12.18
C VAL A 67 -14.03 -0.80 -12.80
N ARG A 68 -13.02 -1.62 -12.51
CA ARG A 68 -12.90 -3.00 -13.02
C ARG A 68 -14.09 -3.87 -12.63
N SER A 69 -14.50 -3.81 -11.37
CA SER A 69 -15.66 -4.54 -10.85
C SER A 69 -16.98 -4.05 -11.46
N SER A 70 -17.14 -2.75 -11.64
CA SER A 70 -18.33 -2.17 -12.28
C SER A 70 -18.42 -2.54 -13.77
N SER A 71 -17.31 -2.53 -14.50
CA SER A 71 -17.23 -3.01 -15.89
C SER A 71 -17.64 -4.49 -16.02
N ARG A 72 -17.16 -5.34 -15.10
CA ARG A 72 -17.55 -6.76 -15.04
C ARG A 72 -19.05 -6.96 -14.79
N ARG A 73 -19.69 -6.07 -14.01
CA ARG A 73 -21.15 -6.12 -13.79
C ARG A 73 -21.94 -5.75 -15.05
N ILE A 74 -21.50 -4.74 -15.81
CA ILE A 74 -22.16 -4.32 -17.06
C ILE A 74 -22.06 -5.42 -18.12
N SER A 75 -20.88 -6.01 -18.30
CA SER A 75 -20.68 -7.13 -19.25
C SER A 75 -21.59 -8.33 -18.93
N LYS A 76 -21.72 -8.68 -17.64
CA LYS A 76 -22.65 -9.75 -17.21
C LYS A 76 -24.13 -9.40 -17.39
N ILE A 77 -24.54 -8.14 -17.30
CA ILE A 77 -25.94 -7.75 -17.57
C ILE A 77 -26.25 -7.90 -19.05
N SER A 78 -25.30 -7.55 -19.93
CA SER A 78 -25.39 -7.76 -21.37
C SER A 78 -25.54 -9.25 -21.72
N GLU A 79 -24.73 -10.14 -21.11
CA GLU A 79 -24.85 -11.60 -21.30
C GLU A 79 -26.16 -12.17 -20.73
N LYS A 80 -26.65 -11.64 -19.61
CA LYS A 80 -27.89 -12.11 -18.96
C LYS A 80 -29.17 -11.70 -19.68
N PHE A 81 -29.13 -10.74 -20.61
CA PHE A 81 -30.29 -10.44 -21.45
C PHE A 81 -30.61 -11.58 -22.44
N ALA A 82 -29.66 -12.49 -22.68
CA ALA A 82 -29.88 -13.73 -23.44
C ALA A 82 -30.40 -14.92 -22.61
N GLY A 83 -30.46 -14.80 -21.27
CA GLY A 83 -30.83 -15.90 -20.36
C GLY A 83 -31.75 -15.44 -19.23
N ARG A 84 -33.06 -15.48 -19.47
CA ARG A 84 -34.12 -15.08 -18.52
C ARG A 84 -34.11 -15.99 -17.26
N MET A 85 -34.32 -15.35 -16.10
CA MET A 85 -34.74 -15.90 -14.79
C MET A 85 -33.71 -16.71 -13.98
N ASN A 86 -33.14 -16.11 -12.93
CA ASN A 86 -33.39 -16.50 -11.53
C ASN A 86 -32.55 -15.67 -10.56
N GLY A 87 -33.21 -15.23 -9.47
CA GLY A 87 -32.62 -14.45 -8.41
C GLY A 87 -31.66 -15.28 -7.57
N LEU A 88 -30.52 -14.70 -7.24
CA LEU A 88 -29.71 -15.02 -6.08
C LEU A 88 -28.76 -13.83 -5.88
N GLN A 89 -28.75 -13.31 -4.66
CA GLN A 89 -27.80 -12.32 -4.17
C GLN A 89 -26.42 -12.61 -4.74
N GLN A 90 -25.88 -11.67 -5.51
CA GLN A 90 -24.45 -11.71 -5.77
C GLN A 90 -23.77 -11.50 -4.42
N PRO A 91 -22.85 -12.39 -4.00
CA PRO A 91 -22.03 -12.11 -2.84
C PRO A 91 -21.36 -10.76 -3.10
N ASN A 92 -21.32 -9.93 -2.06
CA ASN A 92 -20.60 -8.67 -2.05
C ASN A 92 -19.13 -9.01 -2.40
N GLN A 93 -18.80 -9.07 -3.71
CA GLN A 93 -17.43 -9.22 -4.16
C GLN A 93 -16.78 -7.90 -3.81
N GLY A 94 -16.28 -7.83 -2.58
CA GLY A 94 -15.61 -6.67 -2.05
C GLY A 94 -14.58 -6.19 -3.07
N HIS A 95 -14.53 -4.89 -3.28
CA HIS A 95 -13.56 -4.28 -4.16
C HIS A 95 -12.17 -4.46 -3.53
N CYS A 96 -11.45 -5.51 -3.89
CA CYS A 96 -10.07 -5.70 -3.49
C CYS A 96 -9.15 -5.11 -4.57
N ALA A 97 -8.19 -4.29 -4.18
CA ALA A 97 -7.09 -3.91 -5.06
C ALA A 97 -6.20 -5.14 -5.31
N THR A 98 -5.70 -5.28 -6.54
CA THR A 98 -4.72 -6.29 -6.91
C THR A 98 -3.38 -5.64 -7.23
N LEU A 99 -2.32 -6.45 -7.36
CA LEU A 99 -1.02 -5.96 -7.79
C LEU A 99 -1.08 -5.28 -9.17
N GLN A 100 -1.96 -5.75 -10.07
CA GLN A 100 -2.22 -5.08 -11.35
C GLN A 100 -2.77 -3.66 -11.16
N ASP A 101 -3.67 -3.44 -10.21
CA ASP A 101 -4.22 -2.10 -9.94
C ASP A 101 -3.13 -1.15 -9.44
N ILE A 102 -2.18 -1.66 -8.64
CA ILE A 102 -0.98 -0.92 -8.20
C ILE A 102 -0.08 -0.60 -9.40
N THR A 103 0.26 -1.58 -10.22
CA THR A 103 1.12 -1.38 -11.40
C THR A 103 0.53 -0.34 -12.35
N VAL A 104 -0.77 -0.41 -12.62
CA VAL A 104 -1.44 0.54 -13.52
C VAL A 104 -1.47 1.94 -12.90
N ALA A 105 -1.79 2.07 -11.61
CA ALA A 105 -1.78 3.36 -10.91
C ALA A 105 -0.40 4.02 -10.97
N VAL A 106 0.64 3.26 -10.66
CA VAL A 106 2.03 3.73 -10.66
C VAL A 106 2.54 4.06 -12.05
N GLN A 107 2.18 3.30 -13.08
CA GLN A 107 2.55 3.63 -14.46
C GLN A 107 1.86 4.90 -14.95
N SER A 108 0.64 5.17 -14.47
CA SER A 108 -0.13 6.36 -14.84
C SER A 108 0.41 7.63 -14.17
N ASP A 109 0.83 7.51 -12.91
CA ASP A 109 1.48 8.59 -12.17
C ASP A 109 2.64 8.04 -11.31
N PRO A 110 3.87 8.02 -11.86
CA PRO A 110 5.03 7.50 -11.13
C PRO A 110 5.41 8.33 -9.90
N HIS A 111 5.03 9.61 -9.85
CA HIS A 111 5.36 10.50 -8.73
C HIS A 111 4.68 10.08 -7.42
N LEU A 112 3.66 9.21 -7.49
CA LEU A 112 3.02 8.60 -6.33
C LEU A 112 4.03 7.85 -5.44
N LEU A 113 5.10 7.28 -6.01
CA LEU A 113 6.13 6.52 -5.29
C LEU A 113 7.24 7.41 -4.68
N GLY A 114 7.16 8.73 -4.84
CA GLY A 114 8.14 9.68 -4.34
C GLY A 114 9.40 9.77 -5.20
N ALA A 115 10.47 10.34 -4.64
CA ALA A 115 11.66 10.72 -5.42
C ALA A 115 12.35 9.55 -6.12
N ASN A 116 12.36 8.36 -5.50
CA ASN A 116 13.03 7.16 -6.01
C ASN A 116 12.07 6.23 -6.78
N TRP A 117 11.01 6.79 -7.38
CA TRP A 117 10.02 6.02 -8.11
C TRP A 117 10.58 5.05 -9.17
N PRO A 118 11.68 5.33 -9.91
CA PRO A 118 12.16 4.39 -10.92
C PRO A 118 12.56 3.04 -10.30
N THR A 119 13.34 3.05 -9.22
CA THR A 119 13.76 1.84 -8.50
C THR A 119 12.58 1.12 -7.83
N GLN A 120 11.56 1.87 -7.38
CA GLN A 120 10.37 1.28 -6.79
C GLN A 120 9.50 0.59 -7.84
N ILE A 121 9.41 1.12 -9.07
CA ILE A 121 8.74 0.45 -10.19
C ILE A 121 9.42 -0.88 -10.51
N GLU A 122 10.74 -0.92 -10.58
CA GLU A 122 11.49 -2.16 -10.83
C GLU A 122 11.13 -3.25 -9.81
N LYS A 123 11.07 -2.90 -8.51
CA LYS A 123 10.68 -3.83 -7.44
C LYS A 123 9.23 -4.32 -7.58
N ILE A 124 8.30 -3.45 -7.94
CA ILE A 124 6.90 -3.83 -8.15
C ILE A 124 6.78 -4.79 -9.33
N GLN A 125 7.52 -4.53 -10.41
CA GLN A 125 7.54 -5.39 -11.60
C GLN A 125 8.10 -6.77 -11.29
N THR A 126 9.23 -6.86 -10.55
CA THR A 126 9.79 -8.16 -10.16
C THR A 126 8.85 -8.96 -9.26
N MET A 127 8.11 -8.29 -8.36
CA MET A 127 7.07 -8.93 -7.54
C MET A 127 5.87 -9.42 -8.35
N SER A 128 5.52 -8.74 -9.46
CA SER A 128 4.41 -9.15 -10.33
C SER A 128 4.77 -10.31 -11.27
N LEU A 129 6.05 -10.56 -11.49
CA LEU A 129 6.57 -11.61 -12.38
C LEU A 129 6.93 -12.90 -11.60
N GLY A 130 7.19 -12.83 -10.29
CA GLY A 130 7.60 -13.97 -9.46
C GLY A 130 6.47 -14.93 -9.03
N GLY A 131 5.38 -15.00 -9.79
CA GLY A 131 4.30 -15.96 -9.56
C GLY A 131 4.51 -17.25 -10.36
N GLU A 132 5.50 -18.05 -9.96
CA GLU A 132 5.68 -19.45 -10.39
C GLU A 132 5.86 -20.36 -9.17
#